data_AF-A0A7K4LX80-F1
#
_entry.id   AF-A0A7K4LX80-F1
#
_cell.length_a   1.000
_cell.length_b   1.000
_cell.length_c   1.000
_cell.angle_alpha   90.00
_cell.angle_beta   90.00
_cell.angle_gamma   90.00
#
_symmetry.space_group_name_H-M   'P 1'
#
loop_
_entity.id
_entity.type
_entity.pdbx_description
1 polymer ?
#
loop_
_entity_poly.entity_id
_entity_poly.type
_entity_poly.pdbx_seq_one_letter_code
_entity_poly.pdbx_strand_id
1 'polypeptide(L)'
;LADLTNIFESFLPQLLAYPNPIDPLNGDAAAMYLHRPEEYKQKIKEYIQKYATEEALKEQEEGTGDSSSESSMSDFSEDEAQDMEL
;
A
#
# COMPACT_ATOMS: atom_id res chain seq x y z
N LEU A 1 -19.82 -0.03 -15.48
CA LEU A 1 -19.15 -1.06 -14.65
C LEU A 1 -17.66 -0.70 -14.68
N ALA A 2 -17.06 -0.35 -13.55
CA ALA A 2 -15.62 -0.11 -13.54
C ALA A 2 -14.92 -1.45 -13.74
N ASP A 3 -14.17 -1.59 -14.83
CA ASP A 3 -13.35 -2.76 -15.06
C ASP A 3 -12.23 -2.78 -14.02
N LEU A 4 -12.14 -3.85 -13.22
CA LEU A 4 -11.08 -4.01 -12.21
C LEU A 4 -9.69 -4.03 -12.86
N THR A 5 -9.62 -4.37 -14.14
CA THR A 5 -8.39 -4.33 -14.93
C THR A 5 -7.79 -2.91 -14.97
N ASN A 6 -8.61 -1.87 -14.92
CA ASN A 6 -8.16 -0.47 -14.89
C ASN A 6 -7.29 -0.15 -13.66
N ILE A 7 -7.47 -0.87 -12.55
CA ILE A 7 -6.68 -0.67 -11.33
C ILE A 7 -5.20 -0.95 -11.63
N PHE A 8 -4.92 -2.06 -12.31
CA PHE A 8 -3.55 -2.50 -12.61
C PHE A 8 -2.98 -1.84 -13.85
N GLU A 9 -3.81 -1.57 -14.87
CA GLU A 9 -3.34 -1.03 -16.15
C GLU A 9 -3.17 0.50 -16.16
N SER A 10 -3.96 1.23 -15.35
CA SER A 10 -4.00 2.68 -15.40
C SER A 10 -3.76 3.31 -14.03
N PHE A 11 -4.55 2.95 -13.02
CA PHE A 11 -4.56 3.64 -11.74
C PHE A 11 -3.23 3.51 -10.98
N LEU A 12 -2.76 2.28 -10.73
CA LEU A 12 -1.52 2.03 -9.98
C LEU A 12 -0.27 2.57 -10.71
N PRO A 13 -0.10 2.35 -12.03
CA PRO A 13 1.02 2.95 -12.76
C PRO A 13 1.05 4.48 -12.68
N GLN A 14 -0.11 5.14 -12.79
CA GLN A 14 -0.20 6.60 -12.68
C GLN A 14 0.13 7.09 -11.27
N LEU A 15 -0.41 6.44 -10.24
CA LEU A 15 -0.17 6.81 -8.85
C LEU A 15 1.31 6.66 -8.45
N LEU A 16 1.96 5.59 -8.90
CA LEU A 16 3.38 5.37 -8.62
C LEU A 16 4.29 6.35 -9.38
N ALA A 17 3.89 6.79 -10.57
CA ALA A 17 4.61 7.81 -11.32
C ALA A 17 4.44 9.21 -10.71
N TYR A 18 3.25 9.52 -10.19
CA TYR A 18 2.88 10.83 -9.66
C TYR A 18 2.14 10.68 -8.32
N PRO A 19 2.86 10.55 -7.20
CA PRO A 19 2.23 10.46 -5.89
C PRO A 19 1.54 11.79 -5.54
N ASN A 20 0.45 11.73 -4.78
CA ASN A 20 -0.22 12.91 -4.25
C ASN A 20 0.47 13.39 -2.96
N PRO A 21 1.14 14.55 -2.94
CA PRO A 21 1.88 15.02 -1.76
C PRO A 21 1.03 15.86 -0.80
N ILE A 22 -0.21 16.23 -1.17
CA ILE A 22 -1.05 17.17 -0.41
C ILE A 22 -1.68 16.49 0.81
N ASP A 23 -1.90 15.17 0.74
CA ASP A 23 -2.42 14.37 1.86
C ASP A 23 -1.72 13.00 1.92
N PRO A 24 -0.50 12.94 2.46
CA PRO A 24 0.30 11.72 2.40
C PRO A 24 -0.04 10.77 3.54
N LEU A 25 -0.39 9.52 3.20
CA LEU A 25 -0.44 8.43 4.19
C LEU A 25 0.95 8.10 4.76
N ASN A 26 2.01 8.33 3.99
CA ASN A 26 3.39 8.17 4.41
C ASN A 26 4.12 9.52 4.33
N GLY A 27 4.14 10.25 5.46
CA GLY A 27 4.76 11.57 5.55
C GLY A 27 6.25 11.58 5.22
N ASP A 28 7.01 10.55 5.60
CA ASP A 28 8.44 10.44 5.31
C ASP A 28 8.71 10.33 3.81
N ALA A 29 7.91 9.50 3.13
CA ALA A 29 8.01 9.31 1.68
C ALA A 29 7.65 10.62 0.94
N ALA A 30 6.61 11.32 1.38
CA ALA A 30 6.19 12.59 0.79
C ALA A 30 7.24 13.70 0.99
N ALA A 31 7.81 13.81 2.19
CA ALA A 31 8.88 14.77 2.47
C ALA A 31 10.15 14.48 1.63
N MET A 32 10.51 13.21 1.47
CA MET A 32 11.61 12.82 0.57
C MET A 32 11.28 13.13 -0.89
N TYR A 33 10.06 12.87 -1.35
CA TYR A 33 9.62 13.18 -2.70
C TYR A 33 9.71 14.68 -3.02
N LEU A 34 9.26 15.54 -2.09
CA LEU A 34 9.23 17.00 -2.28
C LEU A 34 10.61 17.66 -2.16
N HIS A 35 11.44 17.22 -1.20
CA HIS A 35 12.69 17.92 -0.86
C HIS A 35 13.96 17.19 -1.30
N ARG A 36 13.91 15.87 -1.50
CA ARG A 36 15.08 15.01 -1.75
C ARG A 36 14.77 13.92 -2.79
N PRO A 37 14.48 14.28 -4.05
CA PRO A 37 13.99 13.34 -5.06
C PRO A 37 15.00 12.23 -5.40
N GLU A 38 16.31 12.49 -5.29
CA GLU A 38 17.34 11.47 -5.53
C GLU A 38 17.41 10.43 -4.39
N GLU A 39 17.33 10.86 -3.13
CA GLU A 39 17.24 9.94 -1.99
C GLU A 39 15.94 9.14 -2.02
N TYR A 40 14.83 9.75 -2.44
CA TYR A 40 13.56 9.06 -2.61
C TYR A 40 13.68 7.90 -3.61
N LYS A 41 14.25 8.16 -4.80
CA LYS A 41 14.50 7.11 -5.82
C LYS A 41 15.43 6.01 -5.30
N GLN A 42 16.48 6.39 -4.58
CA GLN A 42 17.44 5.42 -4.02
C GLN A 42 16.76 4.52 -2.99
N LYS A 43 15.99 5.10 -2.05
CA LYS A 43 15.25 4.36 -1.04
C LYS A 43 14.21 3.44 -1.66
N ILE A 44 13.52 3.86 -2.73
CA ILE A 44 12.60 2.98 -3.47
C ILE A 44 13.35 1.77 -4.03
N LYS A 45 14.50 1.97 -4.69
CA LYS A 45 15.27 0.85 -5.26
C LYS A 45 15.71 -0.15 -4.20
N GLU A 46 16.16 0.33 -3.04
CA GLU A 46 16.55 -0.51 -1.91
C GLU A 46 15.36 -1.31 -1.38
N TYR A 47 14.18 -0.68 -1.26
CA TYR A 47 12.96 -1.37 -0.83
C TYR A 47 12.46 -2.38 -1.85
N ILE A 48 12.57 -2.09 -3.15
CA ILE A 48 12.25 -3.05 -4.21
C ILE A 48 13.14 -4.28 -4.08
N GLN A 49 14.46 -4.10 -3.94
CA GLN A 49 15.39 -5.23 -3.79
C GLN A 49 15.14 -6.04 -2.54
N LYS A 50 14.68 -5.41 -1.46
CA LYS A 50 14.47 -6.06 -0.17
C LYS A 50 13.11 -6.75 -0.05
N TYR A 51 12.08 -6.25 -0.72
CA TYR A 51 10.70 -6.65 -0.47
C TYR A 51 9.88 -7.01 -1.72
N ALA A 52 10.31 -6.59 -2.92
CA ALA A 52 9.52 -6.72 -4.15
C ALA A 52 10.27 -7.45 -5.28
N THR A 53 11.24 -8.30 -4.93
CA THR A 53 11.86 -9.26 -5.85
C THR A 53 11.19 -10.62 -5.74
N GLU A 54 11.27 -11.41 -6.80
CA GLU A 54 10.75 -12.79 -6.84
C GLU A 54 11.35 -13.64 -5.73
N GLU A 55 12.63 -13.43 -5.42
CA GLU A 55 13.31 -14.12 -4.33
C GLU A 55 12.76 -13.72 -2.96
N ALA A 56 12.56 -12.42 -2.72
CA ALA A 56 12.03 -11.92 -1.44
C ALA A 56 10.58 -12.38 -1.19
N LEU A 57 9.77 -12.48 -2.24
CA LEU A 57 8.39 -12.98 -2.16
C LEU A 57 8.38 -14.48 -1.80
N LYS A 58 9.23 -15.28 -2.45
CA LYS A 58 9.36 -16.72 -2.15
C LYS A 58 9.86 -16.96 -0.73
N GLU A 59 10.84 -16.19 -0.26
CA GLU A 59 11.34 -16.28 1.12
C GLU A 59 10.25 -15.91 2.14
N GLN A 60 9.37 -14.94 1.84
CA GLN A 60 8.24 -14.61 2.70
C GLN A 60 7.20 -15.73 2.75
N GLU A 61 6.88 -16.35 1.60
CA GLU A 61 5.96 -17.49 1.51
C GLU A 61 6.52 -18.73 2.23
N GLU A 62 7.81 -19.01 2.09
CA GLU A 62 8.49 -20.11 2.80
C GLU A 62 8.63 -19.83 4.31
N GLY A 63 8.72 -18.55 4.71
CA GLY A 63 8.75 -18.11 6.10
C GLY A 63 7.38 -18.05 6.80
N THR A 64 6.27 -18.17 6.05
CA THR A 64 4.89 -18.25 6.59
C THR A 64 4.32 -19.68 6.64
N GLY A 65 5.18 -20.70 6.58
CA GLY A 65 4.82 -22.07 6.93
C GLY A 65 4.39 -22.18 8.40
N ASP A 66 3.08 -22.19 8.65
CA ASP A 66 2.36 -22.42 9.91
C ASP A 66 1.95 -21.17 10.72
N SER A 67 0.96 -20.42 10.21
CA SER A 67 -0.13 -19.93 11.08
C SER A 67 -1.38 -19.66 10.25
N SER A 68 -2.19 -20.70 10.09
CA SER A 68 -3.61 -20.52 9.78
C SER A 68 -4.21 -19.67 10.90
N SER A 69 -4.47 -18.41 10.59
CA SER A 69 -5.38 -17.56 11.34
C SER A 69 -5.99 -16.63 10.31
N GLU A 70 -6.92 -17.21 9.55
CA GLU A 70 -8.12 -16.51 9.09
C GLU A 70 -8.50 -15.43 10.11
N SER A 71 -8.09 -14.18 9.83
CA SER A 71 -8.60 -13.04 10.56
C SER A 71 -10.07 -12.93 10.18
N SER A 72 -10.91 -13.55 11.01
CA SER A 72 -12.33 -13.22 11.09
C SER A 72 -12.42 -11.71 11.16
N MET A 73 -12.93 -11.09 10.10
CA MET A 73 -13.36 -9.70 10.15
C MET A 73 -14.41 -9.60 11.25
N SER A 74 -13.96 -9.19 12.44
CA SER A 74 -14.78 -9.01 13.62
C SER A 74 -15.74 -7.86 13.36
N ASP A 75 -17.01 -8.22 13.21
CA ASP A 75 -18.18 -7.54 13.78
C ASP A 75 -18.03 -6.01 13.89
N PHE A 76 -18.21 -5.31 12.77
CA PHE A 76 -18.55 -3.90 12.82
C PHE A 76 -19.97 -3.83 13.39
N SER A 77 -20.07 -3.67 14.71
CA SER A 77 -21.34 -3.53 15.40
C SER A 77 -22.12 -2.35 14.83
N GLU A 78 -23.33 -2.63 14.37
CA GLU A 78 -24.32 -1.74 13.74
C GLU A 78 -24.88 -0.64 14.68
N ASP A 79 -24.05 -0.11 15.59
CA ASP A 79 -24.45 0.87 16.61
C ASP A 79 -24.02 2.31 16.27
N GLU A 80 -23.11 2.51 15.30
CA GLU A 80 -22.63 3.85 14.91
C GLU A 80 -23.46 4.49 13.79
N ALA A 81 -24.46 3.79 13.23
CA ALA A 81 -25.33 4.33 12.18
C ALA A 81 -26.48 5.22 12.71
N GLN A 82 -26.63 5.36 14.03
CA GLN A 82 -27.76 6.09 14.64
C GLN A 82 -27.46 7.55 15.00
N ASP A 83 -26.23 8.04 14.85
CA ASP A 83 -25.86 9.41 15.27
C ASP A 83 -25.56 10.37 14.10
N MET A 84 -26.00 10.03 12.87
CA MET A 84 -25.99 10.93 11.71
C MET A 84 -27.39 11.33 11.25
N GLU A 85 -28.32 11.52 12.19
CA GLU A 85 -29.57 12.26 11.95
C GLU A 85 -29.64 13.46 12.91
N LEU A 86 -29.12 14.61 12.46
CA LEU A 86 -29.61 15.98 12.75
C LEU A 86 -28.86 17.04 11.93
#